data_AF-A0A542KE09-F1
#
_entry.id   AF-A0A542KE09-F1
#
_cell.length_a   1.000
_cell.length_b   1.000
_cell.length_c   1.000
_cell.angle_alpha   90.00
_cell.angle_beta   90.00
_cell.angle_gamma   90.00
#
_symmetry.space_group_name_H-M   'P 1'
#
loop_
_entity.id
_entity.type
_entity.pdbx_description
1 polymer ?
#
loop_
_entity_poly.entity_id
_entity_poly.type
_entity_poly.pdbx_seq_one_letter_code
_entity_poly.pdbx_strand_id
1 'polypeptide(L)'
;MSANGLHYAFWKLTLKAPGAPCPDGHPVVSQMVLGSDLRRGNATRGHGPRAAGRGTAALAALVLIFAPVLAACSDKSGGGSSSPPPTPSVQRTTSAPATAPADPAAAKQQISANWQKFFDPKTSLAEKQKVLENGTRMAPVLKAFSGDKRGGQVQAEVRKIEFTSATRATVLYTLTLNGATALPNAAGTAVLQGGTWKVSVNTLCALVRLSGDASGSPAPGC
;
A
#
# COMPACT_ATOMS: atom_id res chain seq x y z
N MET A 1 6.23 -55.22 -32.55
CA MET A 1 7.63 -54.76 -32.34
C MET A 1 7.86 -53.49 -33.13
N SER A 2 8.24 -52.38 -32.48
CA SER A 2 9.45 -51.60 -32.78
C SER A 2 9.31 -50.20 -32.17
N ALA A 3 10.19 -49.93 -31.22
CA ALA A 3 10.31 -48.70 -30.48
C ALA A 3 11.13 -47.68 -31.28
N ASN A 4 10.76 -46.39 -31.21
CA ASN A 4 11.65 -45.30 -31.59
C ASN A 4 11.77 -44.35 -30.41
N GLY A 5 12.83 -44.58 -29.63
CA GLY A 5 13.28 -43.71 -28.55
C GLY A 5 13.86 -42.42 -29.10
N LEU A 6 13.31 -41.30 -28.69
CA LEU A 6 13.92 -39.99 -28.87
C LEU A 6 14.86 -39.74 -27.68
N HIS A 7 16.15 -39.74 -28.00
CA HIS A 7 17.24 -39.33 -27.15
C HIS A 7 17.04 -37.87 -26.71
N TYR A 8 16.81 -37.67 -25.42
CA TYR A 8 16.95 -36.36 -24.79
C TYR A 8 18.44 -36.05 -24.64
N ALA A 9 18.92 -35.10 -25.44
CA ALA A 9 20.24 -34.51 -25.31
C ALA A 9 20.29 -33.69 -24.01
N PHE A 10 20.81 -34.31 -22.96
CA PHE A 10 21.10 -33.72 -21.67
C PHE A 10 22.38 -32.88 -21.78
N TRP A 11 22.26 -31.60 -22.14
CA TRP A 11 23.35 -30.64 -22.06
C TRP A 11 23.57 -30.22 -20.60
N LYS A 12 24.45 -30.96 -19.93
CA LYS A 12 24.97 -30.67 -18.60
C LYS A 12 26.02 -29.55 -18.71
N LEU A 13 25.57 -28.30 -18.66
CA LEU A 13 26.45 -27.14 -18.50
C LEU A 13 27.05 -27.16 -17.08
N THR A 14 28.37 -27.27 -17.04
CA THR A 14 29.21 -27.26 -15.85
C THR A 14 29.27 -25.84 -15.27
N LEU A 15 28.56 -25.59 -14.15
CA LEU A 15 28.74 -24.37 -13.37
C LEU A 15 30.08 -24.42 -12.62
N LYS A 16 31.03 -23.60 -13.09
CA LYS A 16 32.25 -23.21 -12.37
C LYS A 16 31.87 -22.14 -11.34
N ALA A 17 32.03 -22.46 -10.05
CA ALA A 17 31.85 -21.51 -8.95
C ALA A 17 32.90 -20.37 -9.00
N PRO A 18 32.51 -19.11 -8.79
CA PRO A 18 33.44 -18.04 -8.46
C PRO A 18 33.79 -18.07 -6.97
N GLY A 19 35.09 -18.19 -6.68
CA GLY A 19 35.64 -18.06 -5.33
C GLY A 19 35.58 -16.62 -4.83
N ALA A 20 35.31 -16.48 -3.54
CA ALA A 20 35.52 -15.25 -2.79
C ALA A 20 37.01 -15.02 -2.52
N PRO A 21 37.43 -13.75 -2.44
CA PRO A 21 38.38 -13.35 -1.40
C PRO A 21 37.76 -12.37 -0.41
N CYS A 22 38.00 -12.66 0.87
CA CYS A 22 37.76 -11.79 2.03
C CYS A 22 38.77 -10.61 2.08
N PRO A 23 38.56 -9.64 2.99
CA PRO A 23 39.01 -8.25 2.84
C PRO A 23 40.36 -8.00 3.52
N ASP A 24 41.11 -7.00 3.03
CA ASP A 24 42.27 -6.47 3.75
C ASP A 24 42.47 -4.97 3.46
N GLY A 25 42.70 -4.21 4.54
CA GLY A 25 43.60 -3.06 4.51
C GLY A 25 43.01 -1.65 4.55
N HIS A 26 42.49 -1.21 5.70
CA HIS A 26 42.85 0.13 6.22
C HIS A 26 44.11 -0.06 7.10
N PRO A 27 45.10 0.86 7.14
CA PRO A 27 44.98 2.26 7.59
C PRO A 27 45.78 3.23 6.66
N VAL A 28 45.80 4.57 6.74
CA VAL A 28 46.27 5.46 7.83
C VAL A 28 45.99 6.93 7.42
N VAL A 29 45.59 7.73 8.42
CA VAL A 29 46.06 9.09 8.75
C VAL A 29 46.04 10.20 7.67
N SER A 30 45.16 11.19 7.86
CA SER A 30 45.61 12.54 8.27
C SER A 30 44.46 13.38 8.78
N GLN A 31 44.64 13.88 9.99
CA GLN A 31 43.85 14.94 10.58
C GLN A 31 43.99 16.23 9.77
N MET A 32 42.90 16.98 9.62
CA MET A 32 42.94 18.44 9.60
C MET A 32 41.81 18.96 10.48
N VAL A 33 42.16 19.19 11.74
CA VAL A 33 41.55 20.21 12.60
C VAL A 33 42.30 21.50 12.29
N LEU A 34 41.60 22.53 11.79
CA LEU A 34 41.89 23.97 11.86
C LEU A 34 40.90 24.66 10.91
N GLY A 35 40.17 25.72 11.23
CA GLY A 35 40.18 26.57 12.40
C GLY A 35 38.92 27.43 12.37
N SER A 36 38.56 27.92 13.54
CA SER A 36 37.53 28.93 13.76
C SER A 36 38.04 30.28 13.27
N ASP A 37 37.26 31.00 12.47
CA ASP A 37 37.42 32.44 12.32
C ASP A 37 36.07 33.14 12.47
N LEU A 38 35.92 33.72 13.66
CA LEU A 38 35.00 34.79 14.00
C LEU A 38 35.54 36.11 13.44
N ARG A 39 34.79 36.78 12.56
CA ARG A 39 34.89 38.24 12.38
C ARG A 39 33.57 38.75 11.80
N ARG A 40 32.62 39.24 12.60
CA ARG A 40 32.56 40.54 13.31
C ARG A 40 32.48 41.75 12.37
N GLY A 41 31.27 42.31 12.33
CA GLY A 41 30.97 43.74 12.31
C GLY A 41 30.22 44.21 11.06
N ASN A 42 29.29 45.16 11.07
CA ASN A 42 28.52 45.83 12.12
C ASN A 42 27.42 46.63 11.37
N ALA A 43 26.25 46.73 12.01
CA ALA A 43 25.13 47.67 11.88
C ALA A 43 25.08 48.77 10.79
N THR A 44 23.88 48.94 10.23
CA THR A 44 23.06 50.17 10.38
C THR A 44 21.59 49.84 10.02
N ARG A 45 20.67 49.81 10.99
CA ARG A 45 19.71 50.88 11.40
C ARG A 45 18.63 51.25 10.38
N GLY A 46 17.39 50.94 10.75
CA GLY A 46 16.12 51.54 10.29
C GLY A 46 14.97 50.77 10.95
N HIS A 47 14.47 51.14 12.14
CA HIS A 47 13.41 52.13 12.40
C HIS A 47 12.09 51.71 11.73
N GLY A 48 10.98 51.33 12.37
CA GLY A 48 10.50 51.29 13.76
C GLY A 48 9.07 50.68 13.75
N PRO A 49 8.38 50.57 14.90
CA PRO A 49 7.22 49.69 15.10
C PRO A 49 5.86 50.41 15.12
N ARG A 50 4.77 49.68 14.84
CA ARG A 50 3.37 49.93 15.27
C ARG A 50 2.69 48.54 15.35
N ALA A 51 2.37 47.91 16.49
CA ALA A 51 1.52 48.25 17.63
C ALA A 51 0.00 48.27 17.35
N ALA A 52 -0.72 47.56 18.24
CA ALA A 52 -2.17 47.45 18.49
C ALA A 52 -2.97 46.43 17.63
N GLY A 53 -3.82 45.55 18.18
CA GLY A 53 -4.34 45.34 19.54
C GLY A 53 -4.96 43.93 19.67
N ARG A 54 -4.87 43.26 20.82
CA ARG A 54 -5.81 43.23 21.97
C ARG A 54 -7.04 42.31 21.77
N GLY A 55 -7.20 41.35 22.69
CA GLY A 55 -8.44 40.59 22.92
C GLY A 55 -8.17 39.22 23.58
N THR A 56 -7.79 39.18 24.86
CA THR A 56 -8.63 38.83 26.03
C THR A 56 -8.91 37.33 26.22
N ALA A 57 -8.41 36.83 27.35
CA ALA A 57 -8.71 35.55 27.96
C ALA A 57 -10.20 35.40 28.32
N ALA A 58 -10.71 34.17 28.31
CA ALA A 58 -11.85 33.78 29.12
C ALA A 58 -11.76 32.30 29.50
N LEU A 59 -11.69 32.08 30.81
CA LEU A 59 -11.92 30.82 31.51
C LEU A 59 -13.40 30.41 31.33
N ALA A 60 -13.66 29.12 31.13
CA ALA A 60 -14.93 28.52 31.50
C ALA A 60 -14.71 27.06 31.91
N ALA A 61 -14.49 26.88 33.21
CA ALA A 61 -14.75 25.62 33.89
C ALA A 61 -16.27 25.41 33.93
N LEU A 62 -16.72 24.19 33.64
CA LEU A 62 -18.00 23.70 34.13
C LEU A 62 -17.85 22.23 34.50
N VAL A 63 -18.38 21.95 35.68
CA VAL A 63 -18.03 20.91 36.63
C VAL A 63 -19.36 20.28 37.05
N LEU A 64 -19.37 18.95 37.19
CA LEU A 64 -20.37 18.10 37.89
C LEU A 64 -21.76 17.99 37.20
N ILE A 65 -22.45 16.85 37.20
CA ILE A 65 -23.02 16.16 38.37
C ILE A 65 -23.49 14.72 38.00
N PHE A 66 -23.10 13.73 38.83
CA PHE A 66 -23.83 12.55 39.38
C PHE A 66 -24.60 11.57 38.44
N ALA A 67 -24.69 10.25 38.66
CA ALA A 67 -24.53 9.43 39.88
C ALA A 67 -24.22 7.95 39.52
N PRO A 68 -23.64 7.19 40.46
CA PRO A 68 -23.58 5.72 40.45
C PRO A 68 -24.88 5.12 41.03
N VAL A 69 -25.30 3.95 40.57
CA VAL A 69 -26.24 3.10 41.34
C VAL A 69 -25.68 1.69 41.44
N LEU A 70 -25.59 1.27 42.69
CA LEU A 70 -25.19 -0.03 43.21
C LEU A 70 -26.30 -1.06 43.02
N ALA A 71 -25.87 -2.31 42.91
CA ALA A 71 -26.47 -3.55 43.43
C ALA A 71 -27.98 -3.82 43.22
N ALA A 72 -28.25 -4.94 42.55
CA ALA A 72 -29.24 -5.90 43.04
C ALA A 72 -28.92 -7.31 42.51
N CYS A 73 -28.12 -8.07 43.27
CA CYS A 73 -28.32 -9.51 43.31
C CYS A 73 -29.72 -9.73 43.89
N SER A 74 -30.52 -10.55 43.24
CA SER A 74 -31.81 -11.00 43.77
C SER A 74 -31.91 -12.49 43.53
N ASP A 75 -31.39 -13.25 44.50
CA ASP A 75 -31.83 -14.61 44.76
C ASP A 75 -33.25 -14.55 45.33
N LYS A 76 -34.22 -15.07 44.57
CA LYS A 76 -35.50 -15.55 45.10
C LYS A 76 -35.87 -16.86 44.44
N SER A 77 -35.72 -17.92 45.22
CA SER A 77 -36.43 -19.18 45.08
C SER A 77 -37.95 -18.92 45.08
N GLY A 78 -38.64 -19.46 44.08
CA GLY A 78 -40.10 -19.41 43.99
C GLY A 78 -40.57 -20.24 42.80
N GLY A 79 -41.03 -21.45 43.07
CA GLY A 79 -41.56 -22.36 42.06
C GLY A 79 -42.87 -21.86 41.43
N GLY A 80 -43.09 -22.29 40.19
CA GLY A 80 -44.31 -22.04 39.44
C GLY A 80 -44.19 -22.57 38.02
N SER A 81 -44.62 -23.83 37.82
CA SER A 81 -44.74 -24.45 36.50
C SER A 81 -45.72 -23.66 35.64
N SER A 82 -45.24 -23.02 34.58
CA SER A 82 -46.05 -22.64 33.41
C SER A 82 -45.09 -22.33 32.25
N SER A 83 -45.17 -23.17 31.22
CA SER A 83 -44.34 -23.10 30.01
C SER A 83 -44.65 -21.83 29.21
N PRO A 84 -43.69 -20.92 28.97
CA PRO A 84 -43.91 -19.76 28.12
C PRO A 84 -43.77 -20.13 26.61
N PRO A 85 -44.48 -19.45 25.69
CA PRO A 85 -44.32 -19.65 24.26
C PRO A 85 -42.90 -19.26 23.80
N PRO A 86 -42.35 -19.87 22.73
CA PRO A 86 -40.98 -19.59 22.32
C PRO A 86 -40.85 -18.13 21.85
N THR A 87 -40.11 -17.34 22.62
CA THR A 87 -39.67 -16.00 22.24
C THR A 87 -38.66 -16.11 21.07
N PRO A 88 -38.86 -15.44 19.92
CA PRO A 88 -37.85 -15.44 18.88
C PRO A 88 -36.62 -14.68 19.39
N SER A 89 -35.56 -15.43 19.71
CA SER A 89 -34.24 -14.87 19.99
C SER A 89 -33.65 -14.38 18.68
N VAL A 90 -33.84 -13.09 18.37
CA VAL A 90 -33.10 -12.43 17.29
C VAL A 90 -31.67 -12.26 17.79
N GLN A 91 -30.84 -13.25 17.51
CA GLN A 91 -29.41 -13.20 17.75
C GLN A 91 -28.82 -12.13 16.84
N ARG A 92 -28.69 -10.91 17.36
CA ARG A 92 -28.05 -9.80 16.65
C ARG A 92 -26.54 -10.00 16.77
N THR A 93 -26.00 -10.85 15.92
CA THR A 93 -24.55 -11.03 15.80
C THR A 93 -23.96 -9.76 15.21
N THR A 94 -23.48 -8.87 16.08
CA THR A 94 -22.67 -7.73 15.64
C THR A 94 -21.27 -8.29 15.37
N SER A 95 -21.07 -8.84 14.17
CA SER A 95 -19.77 -9.37 13.75
C SER A 95 -18.80 -8.22 13.55
N ALA A 96 -17.62 -8.31 14.18
CA ALA A 96 -16.52 -7.40 13.89
C ALA A 96 -16.19 -7.43 12.38
N PRO A 97 -15.77 -6.30 11.79
CA PRO A 97 -15.36 -6.27 10.38
C PRO A 97 -14.26 -7.30 10.13
N ALA A 98 -14.43 -8.12 9.09
CA ALA A 98 -13.41 -9.11 8.72
C ALA A 98 -12.14 -8.41 8.21
N THR A 99 -11.01 -8.72 8.85
CA THR A 99 -9.69 -8.17 8.51
C THR A 99 -9.10 -8.79 7.24
N ALA A 100 -9.66 -9.90 6.74
CA ALA A 100 -9.20 -10.62 5.56
C ALA A 100 -10.35 -11.26 4.77
N PRO A 101 -10.13 -11.65 3.50
CA PRO A 101 -11.13 -12.34 2.67
C PRO A 101 -11.42 -13.75 3.18
N ALA A 102 -12.52 -14.34 2.73
CA ALA A 102 -12.91 -15.71 3.10
C ALA A 102 -11.86 -16.76 2.69
N ASP A 103 -11.22 -16.58 1.52
CA ASP A 103 -10.07 -17.38 1.08
C ASP A 103 -8.86 -16.46 0.81
N PRO A 104 -8.00 -16.23 1.83
CA PRO A 104 -6.82 -15.40 1.69
C PRO A 104 -5.78 -15.96 0.71
N ALA A 105 -5.70 -17.29 0.53
CA ALA A 105 -4.69 -17.92 -0.31
C ALA A 105 -5.05 -17.73 -1.79
N ALA A 106 -6.29 -18.03 -2.18
CA ALA A 106 -6.78 -17.77 -3.53
C ALA A 106 -6.73 -16.28 -3.87
N ALA A 107 -7.10 -15.40 -2.93
CA ALA A 107 -7.01 -13.96 -3.11
C ALA A 107 -5.57 -13.49 -3.38
N LYS A 108 -4.57 -13.99 -2.63
CA LYS A 108 -3.15 -13.67 -2.89
C LYS A 108 -2.70 -14.11 -4.27
N GLN A 109 -3.06 -15.32 -4.69
CA GLN A 109 -2.70 -15.82 -6.04
C GLN A 109 -3.31 -14.96 -7.14
N GLN A 110 -4.59 -14.62 -7.00
CA GLN A 110 -5.29 -13.78 -7.97
C GLN A 110 -4.73 -12.36 -8.02
N ILE A 111 -4.42 -11.76 -6.86
CA ILE A 111 -3.76 -10.45 -6.78
C ILE A 111 -2.43 -10.50 -7.53
N SER A 112 -1.55 -11.46 -7.23
CA SER A 112 -0.24 -11.58 -7.88
C SER A 112 -0.35 -11.70 -9.40
N ALA A 113 -1.22 -12.59 -9.89
CA ALA A 113 -1.42 -12.80 -11.32
C ALA A 113 -1.97 -11.56 -12.03
N ASN A 114 -2.98 -10.92 -11.44
CA ASN A 114 -3.59 -9.72 -12.02
C ASN A 114 -2.66 -8.51 -11.96
N TRP A 115 -1.83 -8.40 -10.92
CA TRP A 115 -0.80 -7.37 -10.79
C TRP A 115 0.24 -7.51 -11.91
N GLN A 116 0.78 -8.71 -12.10
CA GLN A 116 1.72 -9.00 -13.20
C GLN A 116 1.08 -8.71 -14.56
N LYS A 117 -0.14 -9.20 -14.79
CA LYS A 117 -0.89 -8.95 -16.04
C LYS A 117 -1.09 -7.46 -16.32
N PHE A 118 -1.43 -6.67 -15.30
CA PHE A 118 -1.62 -5.23 -15.44
C PHE A 118 -0.35 -4.51 -15.88
N PHE A 119 0.80 -4.87 -15.31
CA PHE A 119 2.06 -4.23 -15.65
C PHE A 119 2.69 -4.78 -16.92
N ASP A 120 2.57 -6.08 -17.23
CA ASP A 120 3.19 -6.71 -18.40
C ASP A 120 2.99 -5.88 -19.70
N PRO A 121 4.08 -5.47 -20.37
CA PRO A 121 4.02 -4.68 -21.61
C PRO A 121 3.35 -5.43 -22.77
N LYS A 122 3.25 -6.75 -22.70
CA LYS A 122 2.61 -7.59 -23.72
C LYS A 122 1.09 -7.67 -23.54
N THR A 123 0.56 -7.28 -22.38
CA THR A 123 -0.88 -7.31 -22.11
C THR A 123 -1.58 -6.16 -22.83
N SER A 124 -2.62 -6.46 -23.61
CA SER A 124 -3.41 -5.44 -24.30
C SER A 124 -4.13 -4.50 -23.34
N LEU A 125 -4.45 -3.28 -23.79
CA LEU A 125 -5.21 -2.31 -22.98
C LEU A 125 -6.54 -2.87 -22.48
N ALA A 126 -7.26 -3.62 -23.32
CA ALA A 126 -8.54 -4.23 -22.93
C ALA A 126 -8.38 -5.25 -21.80
N GLU A 127 -7.31 -6.05 -21.84
CA GLU A 127 -7.01 -7.01 -20.77
C GLU A 127 -6.54 -6.30 -19.49
N LYS A 128 -5.76 -5.23 -19.61
CA LYS A 128 -5.38 -4.38 -18.46
C LYS A 128 -6.60 -3.73 -17.79
N GLN A 129 -7.61 -3.30 -18.57
CA GLN A 129 -8.86 -2.75 -18.00
C GLN A 129 -9.64 -3.77 -17.19
N LYS A 130 -9.64 -5.05 -17.56
CA LYS A 130 -10.35 -6.11 -16.81
C LYS A 130 -9.81 -6.26 -15.39
N VAL A 131 -8.50 -6.08 -15.22
CA VAL A 131 -7.78 -6.20 -13.94
C VAL A 131 -7.52 -4.86 -13.24
N LEU A 132 -8.08 -3.76 -13.75
CA LEU A 132 -8.03 -2.43 -13.17
C LEU A 132 -9.39 -2.08 -12.55
N GLU A 133 -9.37 -1.55 -11.32
CA GLU A 133 -10.54 -0.97 -10.67
C GLU A 133 -11.15 0.10 -11.58
N ASN A 134 -12.46 0.01 -11.80
CA ASN A 134 -13.16 0.91 -12.72
C ASN A 134 -12.52 1.01 -14.13
N GLY A 135 -11.92 -0.07 -14.63
CA GLY A 135 -11.08 -0.06 -15.82
C GLY A 135 -11.69 0.62 -17.06
N THR A 136 -12.99 0.46 -17.32
CA THR A 136 -13.68 1.15 -18.42
C THR A 136 -13.67 2.67 -18.25
N ARG A 137 -13.90 3.19 -17.04
CA ARG A 137 -13.83 4.63 -16.75
C ARG A 137 -12.39 5.15 -16.81
N MET A 138 -11.43 4.30 -16.47
CA MET A 138 -10.00 4.61 -16.48
C MET A 138 -9.33 4.41 -17.84
N ALA A 139 -10.08 4.09 -18.90
CA ALA A 139 -9.51 3.83 -20.22
C ALA A 139 -8.62 4.98 -20.77
N PRO A 140 -8.96 6.28 -20.59
CA PRO A 140 -8.09 7.38 -21.02
C PRO A 140 -6.76 7.41 -20.25
N VAL A 141 -6.82 7.30 -18.91
CA VAL A 141 -5.64 7.31 -18.04
C VAL A 141 -4.73 6.11 -18.32
N LEU A 142 -5.32 4.92 -18.46
CA LEU A 142 -4.57 3.70 -18.76
C LEU A 142 -3.89 3.75 -20.13
N LYS A 143 -4.55 4.36 -21.13
CA LYS A 143 -3.96 4.60 -22.46
C LYS A 143 -2.77 5.56 -22.37
N ALA A 144 -2.91 6.65 -21.63
CA ALA A 144 -1.80 7.59 -21.40
C ALA A 144 -0.62 6.90 -20.68
N PHE A 145 -0.89 6.19 -19.60
CA PHE A 145 0.14 5.44 -18.85
C PHE A 145 0.84 4.38 -19.70
N SER A 146 0.11 3.58 -20.47
CA SER A 146 0.70 2.52 -21.29
C SER A 146 1.37 3.04 -22.57
N GLY A 147 0.99 4.23 -23.04
CA GLY A 147 1.59 4.89 -24.19
C GLY A 147 2.85 5.69 -23.85
N ASP A 148 3.07 6.01 -22.57
CA ASP A 148 4.30 6.64 -22.11
C ASP A 148 5.52 5.73 -22.31
N LYS A 149 6.67 6.34 -22.65
CA LYS A 149 7.93 5.62 -22.94
C LYS A 149 8.34 4.70 -21.78
N ARG A 150 8.09 5.11 -20.54
CA ARG A 150 8.40 4.33 -19.34
C ARG A 150 7.23 3.43 -18.98
N GLY A 151 6.02 3.97 -18.89
CA GLY A 151 4.83 3.22 -18.45
C GLY A 151 4.42 2.05 -19.34
N GLY A 152 4.74 2.11 -20.64
CA GLY A 152 4.49 1.02 -21.59
C GLY A 152 5.48 -0.16 -21.54
N GLN A 153 6.56 -0.05 -20.75
CA GLN A 153 7.65 -1.03 -20.72
C GLN A 153 7.89 -1.63 -19.33
N VAL A 154 7.19 -1.15 -18.30
CA VAL A 154 7.40 -1.63 -16.93
C VAL A 154 6.82 -3.02 -16.73
N GLN A 155 7.50 -3.84 -15.93
CA GLN A 155 6.97 -5.08 -15.38
C GLN A 155 6.93 -4.96 -13.87
N ALA A 156 6.06 -5.73 -13.21
CA ALA A 156 5.94 -5.73 -11.76
C ALA A 156 6.23 -7.11 -11.18
N GLU A 157 7.02 -7.12 -10.11
CA GLU A 157 7.23 -8.29 -9.26
C GLU A 157 6.59 -8.04 -7.90
N VAL A 158 5.60 -8.87 -7.54
CA VAL A 158 4.95 -8.77 -6.22
C VAL A 158 5.85 -9.39 -5.16
N ARG A 159 6.10 -8.63 -4.10
CA ARG A 159 6.99 -9.01 -2.99
C ARG A 159 6.20 -9.41 -1.75
N LYS A 160 5.12 -8.68 -1.45
CA LYS A 160 4.26 -8.95 -0.28
C LYS A 160 2.83 -8.53 -0.57
N ILE A 161 1.89 -9.28 -0.01
CA ILE A 161 0.46 -8.94 -0.01
C ILE A 161 -0.05 -9.02 1.44
N GLU A 162 -0.64 -7.93 1.90
CA GLU A 162 -1.25 -7.81 3.23
C GLU A 162 -2.71 -7.39 3.09
N PHE A 163 -3.63 -8.19 3.63
CA PHE A 163 -5.05 -7.82 3.64
C PHE A 163 -5.30 -6.76 4.72
N THR A 164 -5.99 -5.70 4.34
CA THR A 164 -6.43 -4.65 5.27
C THR A 164 -7.93 -4.75 5.56
N SER A 165 -8.65 -5.58 4.79
CA SER A 165 -10.05 -5.95 4.97
C SER A 165 -10.41 -7.15 4.09
N ALA A 166 -11.65 -7.62 4.15
CA ALA A 166 -12.19 -8.63 3.23
C ALA A 166 -12.11 -8.26 1.73
N THR A 167 -11.99 -6.98 1.38
CA THR A 167 -12.07 -6.50 -0.01
C THR A 167 -10.92 -5.59 -0.42
N ARG A 168 -9.91 -5.42 0.43
CA ARG A 168 -8.75 -4.57 0.16
C ARG A 168 -7.45 -5.20 0.67
N ALA A 169 -6.38 -5.03 -0.10
CA ALA A 169 -5.03 -5.44 0.27
C ALA A 169 -4.00 -4.38 -0.11
N THR A 170 -2.96 -4.25 0.72
CA THR A 170 -1.72 -3.56 0.37
C THR A 170 -0.80 -4.53 -0.36
N VAL A 171 -0.24 -4.10 -1.48
CA VAL A 171 0.70 -4.87 -2.30
C VAL A 171 2.03 -4.15 -2.30
N LEU A 172 3.07 -4.80 -1.80
CA LEU A 172 4.46 -4.36 -1.94
C LEU A 172 5.03 -4.99 -3.21
N TYR A 173 5.57 -4.18 -4.11
CA TYR A 173 6.05 -4.64 -5.41
C TYR A 173 7.30 -3.88 -5.86
N THR A 174 8.02 -4.47 -6.80
CA THR A 174 9.14 -3.85 -7.50
C THR A 174 8.74 -3.63 -8.96
N LEU A 175 8.96 -2.43 -9.50
CA LEU A 175 8.86 -2.20 -10.94
C LEU A 175 10.23 -2.32 -11.59
N THR A 176 10.27 -3.08 -12.69
CA THR A 176 11.45 -3.20 -13.54
C THR A 176 11.16 -2.61 -14.91
N LEU A 177 12.19 -2.05 -15.55
CA LEU A 177 12.15 -1.50 -16.89
C LEU A 177 13.28 -2.16 -17.68
N ASN A 178 12.94 -2.91 -18.73
CA ASN A 178 13.91 -3.68 -19.51
C ASN A 178 14.82 -4.58 -18.65
N GLY A 179 14.23 -5.20 -17.61
CA GLY A 179 14.93 -6.08 -16.67
C GLY A 179 15.71 -5.38 -15.54
N ALA A 180 15.91 -4.06 -15.61
CA ALA A 180 16.54 -3.30 -14.54
C ALA A 180 15.50 -2.77 -13.54
N THR A 181 15.80 -2.80 -12.25
CA THR A 181 14.92 -2.23 -11.22
C THR A 181 14.79 -0.71 -11.39
N ALA A 182 13.57 -0.24 -11.63
CA ALA A 182 13.26 1.18 -11.79
C ALA A 182 12.62 1.78 -10.53
N LEU A 183 11.81 1.00 -9.81
CA LEU A 183 11.19 1.42 -8.55
C LEU A 183 11.13 0.23 -7.58
N PRO A 184 12.08 0.12 -6.63
CA PRO A 184 12.04 -0.90 -5.61
C PRO A 184 11.03 -0.57 -4.51
N ASN A 185 10.45 -1.59 -3.89
CA ASN A 185 9.63 -1.49 -2.67
C ASN A 185 8.46 -0.49 -2.78
N ALA A 186 7.85 -0.38 -3.96
CA ALA A 186 6.65 0.40 -4.16
C ALA A 186 5.47 -0.23 -3.42
N ALA A 187 4.60 0.61 -2.85
CA ALA A 187 3.36 0.18 -2.21
C ALA A 187 2.17 0.60 -3.07
N GLY A 188 1.25 -0.34 -3.28
CA GLY A 188 0.01 -0.14 -4.01
C GLY A 188 -1.15 -0.82 -3.29
N THR A 189 -2.34 -0.66 -3.84
CA THR A 189 -3.56 -1.24 -3.28
C THR A 189 -4.25 -2.11 -4.32
N ALA A 190 -4.64 -3.31 -3.90
CA ALA A 190 -5.57 -4.16 -4.63
C ALA A 190 -6.97 -4.08 -3.99
N VAL A 191 -8.00 -4.12 -4.82
CA VAL A 191 -9.41 -4.08 -4.40
C VAL A 191 -10.20 -5.23 -5.03
N LEU A 192 -11.14 -5.80 -4.29
CA LEU A 192 -12.08 -6.79 -4.81
C LEU A 192 -13.28 -6.07 -5.44
N GLN A 193 -13.40 -6.12 -6.77
CA GLN A 193 -14.52 -5.52 -7.51
C GLN A 193 -15.13 -6.57 -8.44
N GLY A 194 -16.43 -6.84 -8.28
CA GLY A 194 -17.16 -7.81 -9.10
C GLY A 194 -16.56 -9.22 -9.02
N GLY A 195 -16.16 -9.65 -7.82
CA GLY A 195 -15.53 -10.96 -7.59
C GLY A 195 -14.10 -11.08 -8.12
N THR A 196 -13.51 -10.01 -8.64
CA THR A 196 -12.13 -10.00 -9.15
C THR A 196 -11.24 -9.07 -8.34
N TRP A 197 -10.08 -9.55 -7.90
CA TRP A 197 -9.05 -8.70 -7.31
C TRP A 197 -8.35 -7.89 -8.39
N LYS A 198 -8.37 -6.56 -8.26
CA LYS A 198 -7.90 -5.62 -9.27
C LYS A 198 -6.88 -4.65 -8.70
N VAL A 199 -6.00 -4.14 -9.55
CA VAL A 199 -5.17 -2.98 -9.23
C VAL A 199 -6.10 -1.78 -9.00
N SER A 200 -5.91 -1.04 -7.91
CA SER A 200 -6.74 0.13 -7.62
C SER A 200 -6.44 1.32 -8.54
N VAL A 201 -7.44 2.18 -8.72
CA VAL A 201 -7.30 3.48 -9.39
C VAL A 201 -6.22 4.32 -8.72
N ASN A 202 -6.19 4.33 -7.37
CA ASN A 202 -5.20 5.05 -6.59
C ASN A 202 -3.75 4.64 -6.96
N THR A 203 -3.51 3.34 -7.18
CA THR A 203 -2.17 2.86 -7.57
C THR A 203 -1.78 3.37 -8.95
N LEU A 204 -2.69 3.29 -9.94
CA LEU A 204 -2.44 3.84 -11.28
C LEU A 204 -2.17 5.34 -11.22
N CYS A 205 -3.02 6.10 -10.53
CA CYS A 205 -2.89 7.55 -10.43
C CYS A 205 -1.59 7.98 -9.74
N ALA A 206 -1.17 7.28 -8.68
CA ALA A 206 0.10 7.54 -8.03
C ALA A 206 1.29 7.35 -9.00
N LEU A 207 1.25 6.30 -9.84
CA LEU A 207 2.30 6.04 -10.84
C LEU A 207 2.30 7.07 -11.97
N VAL A 208 1.12 7.51 -12.44
CA VAL A 208 1.00 8.59 -13.43
C VAL A 208 1.60 9.89 -12.91
N ARG A 209 1.39 10.21 -11.63
CA ARG A 209 2.03 11.39 -11.01
C ARG A 209 3.55 11.27 -10.93
N LEU A 210 4.09 10.06 -10.79
CA LEU A 210 5.54 9.80 -10.77
C LEU A 210 6.17 9.83 -12.16
N SER A 211 5.43 9.57 -13.24
CA SER A 211 5.96 9.59 -14.61
C SER A 211 6.26 10.99 -15.16
N GLY A 212 5.79 12.04 -14.47
CA GLY A 212 6.16 13.42 -14.78
C GLY A 212 5.09 14.18 -15.56
N ASP A 213 4.07 14.64 -14.83
CA ASP A 213 3.23 15.81 -15.13
C ASP A 213 2.69 16.37 -13.81
N ALA A 214 3.55 16.49 -12.78
CA ALA A 214 3.15 16.99 -11.46
C ALA A 214 2.65 18.46 -11.49
N SER A 215 2.82 19.16 -12.61
CA SER A 215 2.33 20.51 -12.90
C SER A 215 1.04 20.55 -13.75
N GLY A 216 0.57 19.42 -14.27
CA GLY A 216 -0.69 19.31 -14.99
C GLY A 216 -1.83 18.93 -14.04
N SER A 217 -3.04 19.43 -14.30
CA SER A 217 -4.24 18.93 -13.61
C SER A 217 -4.29 17.41 -13.72
N PRO A 218 -4.62 16.68 -12.65
CA PRO A 218 -4.76 15.22 -12.70
C PRO A 218 -5.65 14.82 -13.88
N ALA A 219 -5.21 13.83 -14.67
CA ALA A 219 -5.99 13.33 -15.80
C ALA A 219 -7.36 12.86 -15.28
N PRO A 220 -8.49 13.24 -15.89
CA PRO A 220 -9.82 12.91 -15.38
C PRO A 220 -9.96 11.44 -14.95
N GLY A 221 -10.27 11.20 -13.67
CA GLY A 221 -10.28 9.87 -13.05
C GLY A 221 -9.10 9.63 -12.09
N CYS A 222 -8.09 10.48 -12.18
CA CYS A 222 -7.17 10.90 -11.14
C CYS A 222 -7.48 12.37 -10.80
#